data_AF-A0A410RG59-F1
#
_entry.id   AF-A0A410RG59-F1
#
_cell.length_a   1.000
_cell.length_b   1.000
_cell.length_c   1.000
_cell.angle_alpha   90.00
_cell.angle_beta   90.00
_cell.angle_gamma   90.00
#
_symmetry.space_group_name_H-M   'P 1'
#
loop_
_entity.id
_entity.type
_entity.pdbx_description
1 polymer ?
#
loop_
_entity_poly.entity_id
_entity_poly.type
_entity_poly.pdbx_seq_one_letter_code
_entity_poly.pdbx_strand_id
1 'polypeptide(L)'
;LSLSAGEPWSGFAIEEADTMKSLWLSLAAFAVISTVVVLADHHEHDDHDDPVAKLIERTNKVTYALLAFEKKLDDRLDPERIERAGSLRHRVEELEEDTCDDDEHQCGGDDPQCVSNLFVCDGHKDCRNGEDEKHCDLPTKAGDKFVGDVVYDHCTRRQPEHITLSIESVRTAEFFKGFPWIHVHIEMEHESDDEEGEASLPAEALYSFAQHKLVVYPPESDGLGLLCEFDGYNFDRFVGEIVHEASLERCAKFIFHRKEDHDDDDDHHDDDDDHHDNDHHDDDHHDDKKKHH
;
A
#
# COMPACT_ATOMS: atom_id res chain seq x y z
N LEU A 1 -30.66 33.87 70.95
CA LEU A 1 -29.45 33.49 70.19
C LEU A 1 -28.39 34.52 70.50
N SER A 2 -27.29 34.03 71.07
CA SER A 2 -26.19 34.79 71.66
C SER A 2 -25.31 35.41 70.57
N LEU A 3 -24.90 36.67 70.76
CA LEU A 3 -23.69 37.23 70.19
C LEU A 3 -22.95 37.91 71.34
N SER A 4 -21.87 37.29 71.78
CA SER A 4 -20.87 37.90 72.66
C SER A 4 -19.52 37.72 71.98
N ALA A 5 -18.89 38.85 71.72
CA ALA A 5 -17.52 38.99 71.32
C ALA A 5 -16.56 38.45 72.40
N GLY A 6 -15.34 38.14 71.96
CA GLY A 6 -14.22 37.82 72.84
C GLY A 6 -13.02 37.31 72.06
N GLU A 7 -12.23 38.22 71.48
CA GLU A 7 -10.81 37.96 71.24
C GLU A 7 -10.03 38.35 72.49
N PRO A 8 -9.02 37.56 72.88
CA PRO A 8 -7.74 38.21 73.12
C PRO A 8 -6.51 37.43 72.64
N TRP A 9 -5.60 38.16 71.99
CA TRP A 9 -4.14 38.19 72.19
C TRP A 9 -3.38 36.85 72.12
N SER A 10 -2.72 36.56 70.98
CA SER A 10 -1.47 35.77 70.92
C SER A 10 -0.78 35.87 69.55
N GLY A 11 -0.56 37.10 69.05
CA GLY A 11 -0.01 37.35 67.70
C GLY A 11 1.51 37.57 67.61
N PHE A 12 2.29 37.35 68.67
CA PHE A 12 3.72 37.75 68.68
C PHE A 12 4.71 36.64 69.08
N ALA A 13 4.24 35.43 69.41
CA ALA A 13 5.12 34.33 69.87
C ALA A 13 5.26 33.18 68.86
N ILE A 14 4.67 33.30 67.66
CA ILE A 14 4.65 32.23 66.66
C ILE A 14 5.73 32.43 65.57
N GLU A 15 6.24 33.65 65.40
CA GLU A 15 7.18 33.98 64.30
C GLU A 15 8.65 33.59 64.56
N GLU A 16 9.11 33.52 65.82
CA GLU A 16 10.48 33.07 66.14
C GLU A 16 10.63 31.54 66.24
N ALA A 17 9.53 30.81 66.46
CA ALA A 17 9.56 29.36 66.61
C ALA A 17 9.59 28.62 65.25
N ASP A 18 9.09 29.25 64.18
CA ASP A 18 9.03 28.65 62.85
C ASP A 18 10.34 28.81 62.05
N THR A 19 11.09 29.90 62.27
CA THR A 19 12.39 30.13 61.62
C THR A 19 13.48 29.19 62.13
N MET A 20 13.46 28.85 63.43
CA MET A 20 14.38 27.84 63.98
C MET A 20 14.03 26.42 63.54
N LYS A 21 12.74 26.08 63.40
CA LYS A 21 12.32 24.75 62.91
C LYS A 21 12.68 24.55 61.45
N SER A 22 12.54 25.57 60.60
CA SER A 22 12.91 25.48 59.18
C SER A 22 14.43 25.35 58.98
N LEU A 23 15.24 26.01 59.81
CA LEU A 23 16.70 25.87 59.84
C LEU A 23 17.16 24.48 60.32
N TRP A 24 16.51 23.92 61.34
CA TRP A 24 16.79 22.55 61.80
C TRP A 24 16.36 21.49 60.77
N LEU A 25 15.23 21.69 60.08
CA LEU A 25 14.78 20.81 59.01
C LEU A 25 15.71 20.85 57.78
N SER A 26 16.22 22.03 57.43
CA SER A 26 17.16 22.16 56.30
C SER A 26 18.56 21.62 56.64
N LEU A 27 19.05 21.80 57.86
CA LEU A 27 20.28 21.14 58.33
C LEU A 27 20.15 19.62 58.43
N ALA A 28 19.00 19.11 58.89
CA ALA A 28 18.72 17.68 58.89
C ALA A 28 18.63 17.11 57.47
N ALA A 29 17.99 17.82 56.53
CA ALA A 29 17.97 17.42 55.12
C ALA A 29 19.37 17.42 54.50
N PHE A 30 20.21 18.42 54.80
CA PHE A 30 21.60 18.45 54.34
C PHE A 30 22.44 17.33 54.95
N ALA A 31 22.24 16.99 56.22
CA ALA A 31 22.90 15.86 56.89
C ALA A 31 22.46 14.52 56.31
N VAL A 32 21.18 14.37 55.92
CA VAL A 32 20.68 13.17 55.23
C VAL A 32 21.23 13.09 53.82
N ILE A 33 21.29 14.19 53.07
CA ILE A 33 21.87 14.21 51.72
C ILE A 33 23.36 13.92 51.76
N SER A 34 24.10 14.52 52.70
CA SER A 34 25.54 14.28 52.83
C SER A 34 25.85 12.89 53.37
N THR A 35 25.03 12.31 54.25
CA THR A 35 25.19 10.89 54.63
C THR A 35 24.82 9.95 53.50
N VAL A 36 23.80 10.23 52.68
CA VAL A 36 23.47 9.45 51.47
C VAL A 36 24.59 9.54 50.43
N VAL A 37 25.18 10.72 50.21
CA VAL A 37 26.31 10.89 49.28
C VAL A 37 27.58 10.22 49.81
N VAL A 38 27.88 10.31 51.11
CA VAL A 38 29.04 9.63 51.72
C VAL A 38 28.84 8.11 51.80
N LEU A 39 27.60 7.63 51.98
CA LEU A 39 27.27 6.20 51.88
C LEU A 39 27.29 5.70 50.44
N ALA A 40 27.03 6.56 49.44
CA ALA A 40 27.18 6.21 48.03
C ALA A 40 28.64 6.07 47.60
N ASP A 41 29.59 6.70 48.32
CA ASP A 41 31.02 6.69 47.99
C ASP A 41 31.82 5.60 48.74
N HIS A 42 31.18 4.78 49.58
CA HIS A 42 31.85 3.75 50.38
C HIS A 42 31.25 2.34 50.27
N HIS A 43 30.56 2.02 49.17
CA HIS A 43 30.35 0.62 48.79
C HIS A 43 31.48 0.16 47.87
N GLU A 44 32.46 -0.50 48.50
CA GLU A 44 33.41 -1.39 47.86
C GLU A 44 32.68 -2.37 46.91
N HIS A 45 33.34 -2.67 45.79
CA HIS A 45 32.97 -3.68 44.81
C HIS A 45 32.39 -4.96 45.44
N ASP A 46 31.07 -5.13 45.35
CA ASP A 46 30.44 -6.45 45.42
C ASP A 46 30.09 -6.87 43.98
N ASP A 47 30.71 -7.96 43.54
CA ASP A 47 30.47 -8.66 42.27
C ASP A 47 29.04 -9.25 42.19
N HIS A 48 28.04 -8.39 42.19
CA HIS A 48 26.61 -8.75 42.10
C HIS A 48 25.93 -8.24 40.82
N ASP A 49 26.66 -7.54 39.95
CA ASP A 49 26.18 -7.13 38.62
C ASP A 49 26.22 -8.26 37.57
N ASP A 50 26.95 -9.35 37.85
CA ASP A 50 27.13 -10.49 36.93
C ASP A 50 25.83 -11.27 36.60
N PRO A 51 25.00 -11.70 37.57
CA PRO A 51 23.80 -12.48 37.24
C PRO A 51 22.76 -11.68 36.46
N VAL A 52 22.59 -10.39 36.77
CA VAL A 52 21.61 -9.50 36.10
C VAL A 52 22.07 -9.19 34.67
N ALA A 53 23.35 -8.87 34.46
CA ALA A 53 23.90 -8.66 33.12
C ALA A 53 23.75 -9.93 32.24
N LYS A 54 24.02 -11.11 32.80
CA LYS A 54 23.85 -12.40 32.12
C LYS A 54 22.40 -12.73 31.79
N LEU A 55 21.45 -12.32 32.64
CA LEU A 55 20.01 -12.42 32.37
C LEU A 55 19.61 -11.52 31.19
N ILE A 56 20.11 -10.28 31.13
CA ILE A 56 19.85 -9.35 30.02
C ILE A 56 20.44 -9.91 28.72
N GLU A 57 21.67 -10.41 28.72
CA GLU A 57 22.30 -11.02 27.54
C GLU A 57 21.49 -12.21 27.01
N ARG A 58 21.07 -13.12 27.90
CA ARG A 58 20.23 -14.27 27.53
C ARG A 58 18.87 -13.82 27.00
N THR A 59 18.29 -12.77 27.58
CA THR A 59 17.01 -12.21 27.13
C THR A 59 17.17 -11.65 25.71
N ASN A 60 18.18 -10.84 25.44
CA ASN A 60 18.46 -10.31 24.11
C ASN A 60 18.68 -11.43 23.09
N LYS A 61 19.44 -12.47 23.44
CA LYS A 61 19.66 -13.63 22.56
C LYS A 61 18.36 -14.35 22.21
N VAL A 62 17.44 -14.51 23.17
CA VAL A 62 16.12 -15.08 22.92
C VAL A 62 15.28 -14.15 22.05
N THR A 63 15.30 -12.84 22.30
CA THR A 63 14.60 -11.85 21.47
C THR A 63 15.08 -11.90 20.02
N TYR A 64 16.39 -11.95 19.77
CA TYR A 64 16.94 -12.11 18.42
C TYR A 64 16.50 -13.43 17.77
N ALA A 65 16.47 -14.53 18.52
CA ALA A 65 16.01 -15.81 18.00
C ALA A 65 14.52 -15.79 17.65
N LEU A 66 13.69 -15.09 18.43
CA LEU A 66 12.26 -14.88 18.15
C LEU A 66 12.08 -14.03 16.89
N LEU A 67 12.71 -12.87 16.79
CA LEU A 67 12.65 -12.01 15.60
C LEU A 67 13.15 -12.72 14.34
N ALA A 68 14.23 -13.51 14.46
CA ALA A 68 14.74 -14.29 13.34
C ALA A 68 13.79 -15.43 12.91
N PHE A 69 12.97 -15.94 13.83
CA PHE A 69 11.95 -16.93 13.51
C PHE A 69 10.70 -16.28 12.91
N GLU A 70 10.26 -15.16 13.47
CA GLU A 70 9.18 -14.31 12.93
C GLU A 70 9.48 -13.93 11.48
N LYS A 71 10.68 -13.39 11.22
CA LYS A 71 11.11 -13.08 9.86
C LYS A 71 11.04 -14.29 8.92
N LYS A 72 11.39 -15.50 9.38
CA LYS A 72 11.28 -16.71 8.54
C LYS A 72 9.83 -17.12 8.27
N LEU A 73 8.91 -16.79 9.17
CA LEU A 73 7.48 -16.98 8.93
C LEU A 73 6.99 -15.92 7.94
N ASP A 74 7.36 -14.66 8.13
CA ASP A 74 7.01 -13.57 7.23
C ASP A 74 7.52 -13.83 5.81
N ASP A 75 8.79 -14.21 5.65
CA ASP A 75 9.38 -14.55 4.34
C ASP A 75 8.63 -15.71 3.61
N ARG A 76 7.94 -16.57 4.37
CA ARG A 76 7.15 -17.70 3.85
C ARG A 76 5.69 -17.36 3.61
N LEU A 77 5.14 -16.44 4.39
CA LEU A 77 3.76 -15.96 4.31
C LEU A 77 3.66 -14.66 3.49
N ASP A 78 4.79 -14.21 2.94
CA ASP A 78 4.91 -13.04 2.08
C ASP A 78 3.84 -13.06 0.97
N PRO A 79 2.92 -12.08 0.94
CA PRO A 79 1.81 -12.07 -0.01
C PRO A 79 2.30 -12.03 -1.46
N GLU A 80 3.37 -11.29 -1.76
CA GLU A 80 3.94 -11.24 -3.12
C GLU A 80 4.43 -12.62 -3.58
N ARG A 81 4.99 -13.42 -2.66
CA ARG A 81 5.40 -14.79 -2.97
C ARG A 81 4.19 -15.67 -3.27
N ILE A 82 3.13 -15.56 -2.48
CA ILE A 82 1.90 -16.33 -2.65
C ILE A 82 1.24 -15.98 -3.99
N GLU A 83 1.16 -14.69 -4.30
CA GLU A 83 0.64 -14.17 -5.56
C GLU A 83 1.42 -14.71 -6.77
N ARG A 84 2.75 -14.59 -6.77
CA ARG A 84 3.60 -15.12 -7.85
C ARG A 84 3.45 -16.63 -8.03
N ALA A 85 3.32 -17.38 -6.93
CA ALA A 85 3.10 -18.81 -6.99
C ALA A 85 1.70 -19.16 -7.53
N GLY A 86 0.68 -18.38 -7.16
CA GLY A 86 -0.68 -18.49 -7.66
C GLY A 86 -0.79 -18.19 -9.15
N SER A 87 -0.21 -17.08 -9.61
CA SER A 87 -0.13 -16.72 -11.03
C SER A 87 0.57 -17.81 -11.86
N LEU A 88 1.63 -18.42 -11.32
CA LEU A 88 2.26 -19.57 -11.98
C LEU A 88 1.33 -20.79 -12.04
N ARG A 89 0.55 -21.05 -10.99
CA ARG A 89 -0.44 -22.13 -10.97
C ARG A 89 -1.54 -21.89 -12.01
N HIS A 90 -2.09 -20.68 -12.10
CA HIS A 90 -3.12 -20.34 -13.09
C HIS A 90 -2.67 -20.65 -14.53
N ARG A 91 -1.42 -20.30 -14.87
CA ARG A 91 -0.83 -20.62 -16.18
C ARG A 91 -0.67 -22.12 -16.45
N VAL A 92 -0.62 -22.95 -15.41
CA VAL A 92 -0.63 -24.42 -15.56
C VAL A 92 -2.06 -24.91 -15.75
N GLU A 93 -3.00 -24.38 -14.96
CA GLU A 93 -4.44 -24.70 -15.07
C GLU A 93 -4.98 -24.42 -16.48
N GLU A 94 -4.58 -23.31 -17.11
CA GLU A 94 -4.94 -22.97 -18.51
C GLU A 94 -4.46 -24.01 -19.55
N LEU A 95 -3.44 -24.81 -19.22
CA LEU A 95 -2.91 -25.87 -20.09
C LEU A 95 -3.51 -27.24 -19.78
N GLU A 96 -4.21 -27.39 -18.66
CA GLU A 96 -4.88 -28.62 -18.27
C GLU A 96 -6.23 -28.74 -18.98
N GLU A 97 -6.79 -29.95 -19.03
CA GLU A 97 -8.16 -30.11 -19.53
C GLU A 97 -9.13 -29.60 -18.47
N ASP A 98 -10.03 -28.70 -18.87
CA ASP A 98 -11.04 -28.16 -17.96
C ASP A 98 -11.87 -29.29 -17.36
N THR A 99 -12.00 -29.23 -16.03
CA THR A 99 -12.73 -30.24 -15.25
C THR A 99 -14.22 -29.94 -15.15
N CYS A 100 -14.62 -28.71 -15.48
CA CYS A 100 -16.00 -28.22 -15.48
C CYS A 100 -16.37 -27.72 -16.88
N ASP A 101 -17.67 -27.51 -17.13
CA ASP A 101 -18.17 -26.94 -18.39
C ASP A 101 -17.85 -25.43 -18.49
N ASP A 102 -17.94 -24.84 -19.68
CA ASP A 102 -17.59 -23.41 -19.92
C ASP A 102 -18.40 -22.43 -19.05
N ASP A 103 -19.62 -22.81 -18.67
CA ASP A 103 -20.56 -22.03 -17.84
C ASP A 103 -20.51 -22.40 -16.35
N GLU A 104 -19.51 -23.19 -15.95
CA GLU A 104 -19.30 -23.66 -14.58
C GLU A 104 -17.94 -23.20 -14.01
N HIS A 105 -17.92 -23.01 -12.70
CA HIS A 105 -16.76 -22.61 -11.91
C HIS A 105 -16.25 -23.78 -11.07
N GLN A 106 -14.94 -24.00 -11.08
CA GLN A 106 -14.27 -25.05 -10.30
C GLN A 106 -13.93 -24.54 -8.90
N CYS A 107 -14.62 -25.06 -7.89
CA CYS A 107 -14.36 -24.72 -6.47
C CYS A 107 -12.95 -25.12 -5.99
N GLY A 108 -12.25 -26.00 -6.73
CA GLY A 108 -10.90 -26.46 -6.44
C GLY A 108 -10.77 -27.28 -5.15
N GLY A 109 -9.54 -27.40 -4.67
CA GLY A 109 -9.19 -28.22 -3.50
C GLY A 109 -9.06 -29.72 -3.80
N ASP A 110 -8.99 -30.54 -2.75
CA ASP A 110 -8.77 -32.00 -2.86
C ASP A 110 -10.04 -32.78 -3.32
N ASP A 111 -11.22 -32.15 -3.26
CA ASP A 111 -12.51 -32.70 -3.69
C ASP A 111 -13.13 -31.73 -4.71
N PRO A 112 -12.86 -31.88 -6.02
CA PRO A 112 -13.31 -30.94 -7.04
C PRO A 112 -14.83 -30.90 -7.13
N GLN A 113 -15.37 -29.71 -7.33
CA GLN A 113 -16.80 -29.46 -7.45
C GLN A 113 -17.02 -28.35 -8.47
N CYS A 114 -17.96 -28.58 -9.39
CA CYS A 114 -18.42 -27.57 -10.34
C CYS A 114 -19.72 -26.94 -9.81
N VAL A 115 -19.80 -25.62 -9.88
CA VAL A 115 -21.01 -24.82 -9.61
C VAL A 115 -21.24 -23.87 -10.79
N SER A 116 -22.44 -23.33 -10.96
CA SER A 116 -22.67 -22.38 -12.06
C SER A 116 -21.88 -21.09 -11.85
N ASN A 117 -21.38 -20.49 -12.93
CA ASN A 117 -20.76 -19.16 -12.89
C ASN A 117 -21.67 -18.08 -12.29
N LEU A 118 -22.99 -18.30 -12.29
CA LEU A 118 -23.97 -17.40 -11.69
C LEU A 118 -24.02 -17.44 -10.15
N PHE A 119 -23.47 -18.47 -9.53
CA PHE A 119 -23.46 -18.65 -8.06
C PHE A 119 -22.17 -18.15 -7.41
N VAL A 120 -21.17 -17.73 -8.20
CA VAL A 120 -19.95 -17.16 -7.64
C VAL A 120 -20.23 -15.74 -7.13
N CYS A 121 -19.90 -15.48 -5.87
CA CYS A 121 -20.08 -14.19 -5.21
C CYS A 121 -21.52 -13.68 -5.24
N ASP A 122 -22.50 -14.58 -5.13
CA ASP A 122 -23.93 -14.23 -5.08
C ASP A 122 -24.43 -14.00 -3.64
N GLY A 123 -23.63 -14.35 -2.63
CA GLY A 123 -23.95 -14.26 -1.21
C GLY A 123 -24.39 -15.60 -0.58
N HIS A 124 -24.43 -16.67 -1.35
CA HIS A 124 -24.77 -18.03 -0.93
C HIS A 124 -23.58 -18.96 -1.11
N LYS A 125 -23.37 -19.84 -0.12
CA LYS A 125 -22.31 -20.83 -0.19
C LYS A 125 -22.81 -22.09 -0.91
N ASP A 126 -22.41 -22.26 -2.16
CA ASP A 126 -22.71 -23.39 -3.04
C ASP A 126 -21.55 -24.39 -3.12
N CYS A 127 -20.31 -23.92 -3.08
CA CYS A 127 -19.16 -24.81 -2.93
C CYS A 127 -19.12 -25.42 -1.52
N ARG A 128 -18.80 -26.73 -1.39
CA ARG A 128 -18.61 -27.39 -0.09
C ARG A 128 -17.52 -26.72 0.74
N ASN A 129 -16.41 -26.37 0.07
CA ASN A 129 -15.29 -25.65 0.66
C ASN A 129 -15.58 -24.14 0.85
N GLY A 130 -16.64 -23.62 0.23
CA GLY A 130 -17.08 -22.22 0.24
C GLY A 130 -16.12 -21.27 -0.44
N GLU A 131 -15.42 -21.74 -1.48
CA GLU A 131 -14.45 -20.94 -2.24
C GLU A 131 -15.15 -19.81 -3.03
N ASP A 132 -16.29 -20.12 -3.63
CA ASP A 132 -17.23 -19.22 -4.33
C ASP A 132 -17.57 -17.91 -3.60
N GLU A 133 -17.47 -17.88 -2.27
CA GLU A 133 -17.84 -16.73 -1.42
C GLU A 133 -16.65 -16.12 -0.66
N LYS A 134 -15.40 -16.55 -0.93
CA LYS A 134 -14.21 -16.06 -0.22
C LYS A 134 -13.51 -14.91 -0.92
N HIS A 135 -13.48 -14.90 -2.24
CA HIS A 135 -12.66 -13.99 -3.04
C HIS A 135 -13.52 -13.04 -3.88
N CYS A 136 -14.43 -12.32 -3.22
CA CYS A 136 -15.42 -11.45 -3.86
C CYS A 136 -15.03 -9.96 -3.84
N ASP A 137 -13.74 -9.67 -3.68
CA ASP A 137 -13.21 -8.32 -3.73
C ASP A 137 -12.96 -7.92 -5.19
N LEU A 138 -13.65 -6.88 -5.65
CA LEU A 138 -13.52 -6.42 -7.03
C LEU A 138 -12.11 -5.83 -7.26
N PRO A 139 -11.37 -6.28 -8.28
CA PRO A 139 -10.00 -5.82 -8.53
C PRO A 139 -9.93 -4.37 -9.03
N THR A 140 -11.01 -3.88 -9.63
CA THR A 140 -11.10 -2.53 -10.22
C THR A 140 -12.02 -1.65 -9.38
N LYS A 141 -11.50 -0.53 -8.87
CA LYS A 141 -12.20 0.48 -8.08
C LYS A 141 -12.33 1.77 -8.88
N ALA A 142 -13.31 2.60 -8.53
CA ALA A 142 -13.43 3.93 -9.10
C ALA A 142 -12.16 4.74 -8.83
N GLY A 143 -11.61 5.35 -9.88
CA GLY A 143 -10.33 6.06 -9.86
C GLY A 143 -9.15 5.27 -10.42
N ASP A 144 -9.24 3.94 -10.46
CA ASP A 144 -8.15 3.11 -10.98
C ASP A 144 -7.87 3.41 -12.46
N LYS A 145 -6.59 3.43 -12.82
CA LYS A 145 -6.13 3.56 -14.21
C LYS A 145 -5.23 2.39 -14.56
N PHE A 146 -5.41 1.85 -15.75
CA PHE A 146 -4.57 0.79 -16.30
C PHE A 146 -4.01 1.21 -17.64
N VAL A 147 -2.69 1.17 -17.78
CA VAL A 147 -2.00 1.48 -19.04
C VAL A 147 -1.72 0.17 -19.76
N GLY A 148 -2.23 0.05 -20.97
CA GLY A 148 -2.12 -1.11 -21.84
C GLY A 148 -1.09 -0.89 -22.94
N ASP A 149 -0.05 -1.73 -22.97
CA ASP A 149 0.97 -1.74 -24.02
C ASP A 149 0.58 -2.70 -25.15
N VAL A 150 0.68 -2.25 -26.40
CA VAL A 150 0.31 -3.06 -27.57
C VAL A 150 1.25 -4.27 -27.75
N VAL A 151 0.66 -5.44 -27.98
CA VAL A 151 1.38 -6.65 -28.44
C VAL A 151 1.20 -6.82 -29.94
N TYR A 152 -0.06 -6.73 -30.40
CA TYR A 152 -0.42 -6.69 -31.80
C TYR A 152 -1.77 -5.99 -31.97
N ASP A 153 -2.00 -5.34 -33.11
CA ASP A 153 -3.28 -4.73 -33.45
C ASP A 153 -3.51 -4.73 -34.96
N HIS A 154 -4.58 -5.41 -35.38
CA HIS A 154 -4.97 -5.52 -36.79
C HIS A 154 -6.34 -4.90 -37.08
N CYS A 155 -7.02 -4.32 -36.10
CA CYS A 155 -8.42 -3.92 -36.24
C CYS A 155 -8.74 -2.51 -35.75
N THR A 156 -8.01 -1.96 -34.77
CA THR A 156 -8.31 -0.58 -34.38
C THR A 156 -7.89 0.38 -35.50
N ARG A 157 -8.64 1.46 -35.65
CA ARG A 157 -8.35 2.47 -36.68
C ARG A 157 -7.07 3.25 -36.41
N ARG A 158 -6.74 3.43 -35.13
CA ARG A 158 -5.67 4.33 -34.66
C ARG A 158 -4.35 3.60 -34.43
N GLN A 159 -4.37 2.27 -34.27
CA GLN A 159 -3.20 1.44 -33.94
C GLN A 159 -2.30 2.07 -32.87
N PRO A 160 -2.86 2.41 -31.69
CA PRO A 160 -2.11 3.11 -30.66
C PRO A 160 -1.01 2.22 -30.06
N GLU A 161 0.11 2.82 -29.66
CA GLU A 161 1.17 2.13 -28.91
C GLU A 161 0.71 1.83 -27.47
N HIS A 162 0.00 2.78 -26.87
CA HIS A 162 -0.55 2.68 -25.51
C HIS A 162 -2.02 3.07 -25.47
N ILE A 163 -2.80 2.38 -24.64
CA ILE A 163 -4.19 2.73 -24.31
C ILE A 163 -4.36 2.79 -22.80
N THR A 164 -5.06 3.78 -22.28
CA THR A 164 -5.34 3.90 -20.84
C THR A 164 -6.80 3.58 -20.59
N LEU A 165 -7.07 2.58 -19.75
CA LEU A 165 -8.40 2.26 -19.25
C LEU A 165 -8.58 2.90 -17.88
N SER A 166 -9.46 3.90 -17.77
CA SER A 166 -9.79 4.56 -16.51
C SER A 166 -11.17 4.12 -16.01
N ILE A 167 -11.26 3.78 -14.72
CA ILE A 167 -12.49 3.32 -14.09
C ILE A 167 -13.21 4.53 -13.47
N GLU A 168 -14.33 4.97 -14.04
CA GLU A 168 -15.07 6.12 -13.52
C GLU A 168 -15.94 5.73 -12.31
N SER A 169 -16.75 4.68 -12.45
CA SER A 169 -17.66 4.27 -11.37
C SER A 169 -17.97 2.78 -11.39
N VAL A 170 -18.26 2.23 -10.22
CA VAL A 170 -18.63 0.83 -10.01
C VAL A 170 -20.00 0.77 -9.36
N ARG A 171 -20.89 -0.09 -9.87
CA ARG A 171 -22.25 -0.31 -9.39
C ARG A 171 -22.52 -1.80 -9.22
N THR A 172 -22.68 -2.22 -7.97
CA THR A 172 -23.04 -3.61 -7.60
C THR A 172 -24.51 -3.67 -7.19
N ALA A 173 -25.31 -4.52 -7.82
CA ALA A 173 -26.70 -4.72 -7.39
C ALA A 173 -26.72 -5.58 -6.11
N GLU A 174 -27.47 -5.17 -5.08
CA GLU A 174 -27.53 -5.92 -3.80
C GLU A 174 -28.07 -7.35 -3.97
N PHE A 175 -28.96 -7.55 -4.96
CA PHE A 175 -29.58 -8.84 -5.27
C PHE A 175 -28.78 -9.67 -6.29
N PHE A 176 -27.71 -9.11 -6.87
CA PHE A 176 -26.89 -9.77 -7.89
C PHE A 176 -25.46 -9.23 -7.83
N LYS A 177 -24.70 -9.73 -6.86
CA LYS A 177 -23.35 -9.24 -6.52
C LYS A 177 -22.25 -9.83 -7.40
N GLY A 178 -22.47 -11.01 -7.97
CA GLY A 178 -21.51 -11.72 -8.83
C GLY A 178 -21.13 -11.00 -10.13
N PHE A 179 -21.91 -9.98 -10.53
CA PHE A 179 -21.68 -9.23 -11.77
C PHE A 179 -21.80 -7.71 -11.60
N PRO A 180 -20.78 -7.05 -11.05
CA PRO A 180 -20.70 -5.59 -10.96
C PRO A 180 -20.70 -4.92 -12.33
N TRP A 181 -21.50 -3.87 -12.48
CA TRP A 181 -21.47 -2.98 -13.64
C TRP A 181 -20.47 -1.86 -13.40
N ILE A 182 -19.67 -1.55 -14.42
CA ILE A 182 -18.56 -0.60 -14.31
C ILE A 182 -18.66 0.37 -15.48
N HIS A 183 -18.59 1.67 -15.20
CA HIS A 183 -18.46 2.68 -16.24
C HIS A 183 -16.98 3.04 -16.38
N VAL A 184 -16.46 2.95 -17.61
CA VAL A 184 -15.04 3.13 -17.90
C VAL A 184 -14.84 4.12 -19.04
N HIS A 185 -13.66 4.72 -19.09
CA HIS A 185 -13.19 5.52 -20.20
C HIS A 185 -11.94 4.85 -20.81
N ILE A 186 -11.93 4.76 -22.13
CA ILE A 186 -10.75 4.34 -22.90
C ILE A 186 -10.11 5.59 -23.45
N GLU A 187 -8.97 5.95 -22.87
CA GLU A 187 -8.16 7.11 -23.20
C GLU A 187 -7.02 6.69 -24.14
N MET A 188 -6.82 7.44 -25.21
CA MET A 188 -5.77 7.21 -26.20
C MET A 188 -5.17 8.54 -26.62
N GLU A 189 -3.84 8.59 -26.65
CA GLU A 189 -3.09 9.67 -27.26
C GLU A 189 -2.80 9.32 -28.72
N HIS A 190 -2.93 10.28 -29.61
CA HIS A 190 -2.59 10.15 -31.02
C HIS A 190 -1.64 11.28 -31.41
N GLU A 191 -0.42 10.90 -31.80
CA GLU A 191 0.54 11.80 -32.41
C GLU A 191 0.57 11.52 -33.91
N SER A 192 0.31 12.54 -34.72
CA SER A 192 0.51 12.52 -36.17
C SER A 192 1.43 13.65 -36.58
N ASP A 193 2.04 13.57 -37.77
CA ASP A 193 2.96 14.59 -38.29
C ASP A 193 2.35 16.02 -38.32
N ASP A 194 1.02 16.13 -38.32
CA ASP A 194 0.29 17.39 -38.45
C ASP A 194 -0.47 17.81 -37.17
N GLU A 195 -0.91 16.88 -36.32
CA GLU A 195 -1.72 17.14 -35.12
C GLU A 195 -1.47 16.11 -34.00
N GLU A 196 -1.40 16.62 -32.76
CA GLU A 196 -1.55 15.85 -31.51
C GLU A 196 -3.03 15.86 -31.10
N GLY A 197 -3.59 14.72 -30.74
CA GLY A 197 -4.98 14.61 -30.33
C GLY A 197 -5.17 13.54 -29.25
N GLU A 198 -6.09 13.83 -28.32
CA GLU A 198 -6.53 12.88 -27.30
C GLU A 198 -7.95 12.41 -27.61
N ALA A 199 -8.20 11.12 -27.42
CA ALA A 199 -9.53 10.53 -27.48
C ALA A 199 -9.86 9.90 -26.13
N SER A 200 -11.05 10.21 -25.59
CA SER A 200 -11.61 9.54 -24.42
C SER A 200 -12.98 9.00 -24.78
N LEU A 201 -13.11 7.68 -24.77
CA LEU A 201 -14.29 6.97 -25.21
C LEU A 201 -14.98 6.31 -24.00
N PRO A 202 -16.19 6.77 -23.60
CA PRO A 202 -16.92 6.14 -22.50
C PRO A 202 -17.52 4.80 -22.94
N ALA A 203 -17.46 3.81 -22.06
CA ALA A 203 -18.05 2.50 -22.28
C ALA A 203 -18.65 1.94 -20.98
N GLU A 204 -19.68 1.12 -21.14
CA GLU A 204 -20.18 0.27 -20.06
C GLU A 204 -19.38 -1.05 -20.05
N ALA A 205 -19.17 -1.58 -18.86
CA ALA A 205 -18.46 -2.82 -18.67
C ALA A 205 -19.12 -3.67 -17.58
N LEU A 206 -18.87 -4.98 -17.64
CA LEU A 206 -19.35 -5.97 -16.69
C LEU A 206 -18.16 -6.79 -16.20
N TYR A 207 -17.99 -6.90 -14.88
CA TYR A 207 -17.02 -7.82 -14.30
C TYR A 207 -17.69 -9.12 -13.88
N SER A 208 -17.07 -10.26 -14.17
CA SER A 208 -17.50 -11.58 -13.69
C SER A 208 -16.48 -12.13 -12.70
N PHE A 209 -16.90 -12.38 -11.45
CA PHE A 209 -16.05 -13.02 -10.44
C PHE A 209 -15.70 -14.46 -10.81
N ALA A 210 -16.64 -15.21 -11.38
CA ALA A 210 -16.43 -16.62 -11.75
C ALA A 210 -15.28 -16.84 -12.73
N GLN A 211 -15.08 -15.88 -13.65
CA GLN A 211 -14.11 -15.96 -14.73
C GLN A 211 -12.93 -14.98 -14.57
N HIS A 212 -12.91 -14.19 -13.50
CA HIS A 212 -11.98 -13.07 -13.32
C HIS A 212 -11.83 -12.20 -14.59
N LYS A 213 -12.97 -11.88 -15.21
CA LYS A 213 -13.02 -11.28 -16.54
C LYS A 213 -13.82 -9.98 -16.51
N LEU A 214 -13.21 -8.90 -16.99
CA LEU A 214 -13.88 -7.63 -17.25
C LEU A 214 -14.21 -7.56 -18.75
N VAL A 215 -15.50 -7.41 -19.05
CA VAL A 215 -16.02 -7.29 -20.41
C VAL A 215 -16.43 -5.84 -20.64
N VAL A 216 -15.69 -5.11 -21.46
CA VAL A 216 -16.02 -3.74 -21.85
C VAL A 216 -16.75 -3.77 -23.19
N TYR A 217 -17.97 -3.23 -23.20
CA TYR A 217 -18.79 -3.17 -24.41
C TYR A 217 -18.23 -2.16 -25.42
N PRO A 218 -18.53 -2.31 -26.73
CA PRO A 218 -17.99 -1.43 -27.74
C PRO A 218 -18.34 0.05 -27.50
N PRO A 219 -17.35 0.94 -27.40
CA PRO A 219 -17.60 2.38 -27.24
C PRO A 219 -18.02 3.06 -28.55
N GLU A 220 -17.63 2.49 -29.68
CA GLU A 220 -17.92 3.00 -31.02
C GLU A 220 -18.87 2.05 -31.78
N SER A 221 -19.32 2.49 -32.95
CA SER A 221 -20.23 1.71 -33.83
C SER A 221 -19.52 0.65 -34.69
N ASP A 222 -18.23 0.39 -34.45
CA ASP A 222 -17.44 -0.64 -35.12
C ASP A 222 -17.60 -2.04 -34.50
N GLY A 223 -18.26 -2.13 -33.34
CA GLY A 223 -18.53 -3.39 -32.65
C GLY A 223 -17.27 -4.03 -32.07
N LEU A 224 -16.24 -3.24 -31.76
CA LEU A 224 -15.03 -3.70 -31.08
C LEU A 224 -15.19 -3.59 -29.57
N GLY A 225 -15.32 -4.73 -28.89
CA GLY A 225 -15.31 -4.83 -27.44
C GLY A 225 -13.92 -5.17 -26.90
N LEU A 226 -13.68 -4.92 -25.63
CA LEU A 226 -12.43 -5.27 -24.96
C LEU A 226 -12.71 -6.32 -23.87
N LEU A 227 -12.06 -7.47 -23.98
CA LEU A 227 -12.08 -8.54 -22.99
C LEU A 227 -10.79 -8.50 -22.18
N CYS A 228 -10.92 -8.23 -20.89
CA CYS A 228 -9.79 -8.16 -19.96
C CYS A 228 -9.81 -9.37 -19.04
N GLU A 229 -8.77 -10.20 -19.10
CA GLU A 229 -8.66 -11.42 -18.33
C GLU A 229 -7.55 -11.29 -17.28
N PHE A 230 -7.94 -11.41 -16.01
CA PHE A 230 -7.03 -11.42 -14.86
C PHE A 230 -6.63 -12.87 -14.56
N ASP A 231 -5.43 -13.07 -14.02
CA ASP A 231 -4.93 -14.42 -13.70
C ASP A 231 -5.49 -14.99 -12.38
N GLY A 232 -6.34 -14.23 -11.69
CA GLY A 232 -6.97 -14.59 -10.41
C GLY A 232 -6.10 -14.39 -9.16
N TYR A 233 -4.83 -13.97 -9.30
CA TYR A 233 -3.93 -13.71 -8.17
C TYR A 233 -3.32 -12.31 -8.24
N ASN A 234 -2.82 -11.92 -9.40
CA ASN A 234 -2.35 -10.58 -9.71
C ASN A 234 -3.51 -9.76 -10.28
N PHE A 235 -3.87 -8.70 -9.56
CA PHE A 235 -4.93 -7.77 -9.97
C PHE A 235 -4.38 -6.43 -10.47
N ASP A 236 -3.06 -6.32 -10.58
CA ASP A 236 -2.36 -5.13 -11.08
C ASP A 236 -1.93 -5.29 -12.54
N ARG A 237 -2.14 -6.47 -13.11
CA ARG A 237 -1.85 -6.79 -14.50
C ARG A 237 -2.92 -7.70 -15.07
N PHE A 238 -3.37 -7.40 -16.28
CA PHE A 238 -4.27 -8.27 -17.02
C PHE A 238 -3.97 -8.25 -18.51
N VAL A 239 -4.46 -9.27 -19.21
CA VAL A 239 -4.39 -9.36 -20.66
C VAL A 239 -5.68 -8.80 -21.23
N GLY A 240 -5.59 -7.72 -22.01
CA GLY A 240 -6.71 -7.12 -22.70
C GLY A 240 -6.71 -7.51 -24.18
N GLU A 241 -7.79 -8.09 -24.65
CA GLU A 241 -7.95 -8.48 -26.05
C GLU A 241 -9.16 -7.82 -26.67
N ILE A 242 -8.94 -7.15 -27.80
CA ILE A 242 -10.00 -6.52 -28.56
C ILE A 242 -10.62 -7.58 -29.47
N VAL A 243 -11.94 -7.71 -29.37
CA VAL A 243 -12.73 -8.69 -30.10
C VAL A 243 -13.86 -8.03 -30.87
N HIS A 244 -14.24 -8.64 -31.98
CA HIS A 244 -15.51 -8.30 -32.63
C HIS A 244 -16.69 -8.88 -31.82
N GLU A 245 -17.61 -8.03 -31.37
CA GLU A 245 -18.75 -8.41 -30.51
C GLU A 245 -19.57 -9.57 -31.08
N ALA A 246 -19.78 -9.60 -32.41
CA ALA A 246 -20.63 -10.61 -33.05
C ALA A 246 -19.94 -11.97 -33.28
N SER A 247 -18.62 -11.99 -33.54
CA SER A 247 -17.88 -13.21 -33.88
C SER A 247 -16.96 -13.70 -32.76
N LEU A 248 -16.69 -12.86 -31.76
CA LEU A 248 -15.67 -13.06 -30.72
C LEU A 248 -14.26 -13.28 -31.28
N GLU A 249 -14.02 -12.85 -32.52
CA GLU A 249 -12.70 -12.94 -33.16
C GLU A 249 -11.75 -11.93 -32.52
N ARG A 250 -10.64 -12.42 -31.97
CA ARG A 250 -9.56 -11.63 -31.35
C ARG A 250 -8.71 -10.99 -32.44
N CYS A 251 -8.64 -9.66 -32.45
CA CYS A 251 -7.98 -8.91 -33.52
C CYS A 251 -6.87 -7.96 -33.02
N ALA A 252 -6.88 -7.61 -31.74
CA ALA A 252 -5.77 -6.91 -31.07
C ALA A 252 -5.54 -7.45 -29.66
N LYS A 253 -4.34 -7.23 -29.13
CA LYS A 253 -3.93 -7.64 -27.78
C LYS A 253 -3.04 -6.60 -27.15
N PHE A 254 -3.35 -6.27 -25.91
CA PHE A 254 -2.64 -5.32 -25.05
C PHE A 254 -2.35 -5.98 -23.70
N ILE A 255 -1.22 -5.63 -23.09
CA ILE A 255 -0.90 -6.02 -21.71
C ILE A 255 -1.09 -4.80 -20.84
N PHE A 256 -2.06 -4.87 -19.93
CA PHE A 256 -2.39 -3.78 -19.05
C PHE A 256 -1.68 -3.91 -17.72
N HIS A 257 -1.20 -2.77 -17.22
CA HIS A 257 -0.58 -2.61 -15.91
C HIS A 257 -1.30 -1.49 -15.17
N ARG A 258 -1.58 -1.68 -13.88
CA ARG A 258 -2.15 -0.65 -13.02
C ARG A 258 -1.15 0.49 -12.92
N LYS A 259 -1.62 1.71 -13.19
CA LYS A 259 -0.86 2.93 -12.97
C LYS A 259 -0.91 3.22 -11.48
N GLU A 260 0.24 3.20 -10.82
CA GLU A 260 0.37 3.77 -9.49
C GLU A 260 0.34 5.29 -9.64
N ASP A 261 -0.66 5.93 -9.05
CA ASP A 261 -0.66 7.38 -8.90
C ASP A 261 0.46 7.71 -7.89
N HIS A 262 1.66 7.98 -8.40
CA HIS A 262 2.60 8.77 -7.63
C HIS A 262 1.97 10.16 -7.50
N ASP A 263 1.45 10.47 -6.32
CA ASP A 263 1.23 11.85 -5.88
C ASP A 263 2.61 12.54 -5.88
N ASP A 264 3.09 12.96 -7.05
CA ASP A 264 4.25 13.84 -7.22
C ASP A 264 3.85 15.25 -6.75
N ASP A 265 3.63 15.39 -5.44
CA ASP A 265 3.42 16.68 -4.74
C ASP A 265 4.76 17.23 -4.18
N ASP A 266 5.91 16.77 -4.68
CA ASP A 266 7.24 17.27 -4.30
C ASP A 266 7.95 18.00 -5.47
N ASP A 267 7.22 18.82 -6.22
CA ASP A 267 7.85 19.92 -6.98
C ASP A 267 8.20 21.06 -6.00
N HIS A 268 9.23 20.82 -5.19
CA HIS A 268 9.99 21.92 -4.58
C HIS A 268 10.65 22.70 -5.72
N HIS A 269 9.97 23.76 -6.16
CA HIS A 269 10.60 24.88 -6.86
C HIS A 269 11.74 25.41 -5.97
N ASP A 270 12.97 24.97 -6.24
CA ASP A 270 14.17 25.72 -5.89
C ASP A 270 14.17 26.99 -6.78
N ASP A 271 13.42 28.01 -6.34
CA ASP A 271 13.51 29.35 -6.90
C ASP A 271 14.92 29.88 -6.61
N ASP A 272 15.69 30.04 -7.69
CA ASP A 272 16.93 30.79 -7.77
C ASP A 272 16.75 32.23 -7.23
N ASP A 273 17.07 32.45 -5.95
CA ASP A 273 17.28 33.81 -5.42
C ASP A 273 18.72 34.28 -5.75
N ASP A 274 18.90 34.66 -7.01
CA ASP A 274 20.01 35.49 -7.48
C ASP A 274 19.86 36.93 -6.92
N HIS A 275 20.50 37.21 -5.78
CA HIS A 275 20.77 38.58 -5.35
C HIS A 275 22.23 38.77 -4.89
N HIS A 276 23.00 39.29 -5.84
CA HIS A 276 24.14 40.22 -5.74
C HIS A 276 24.71 40.55 -4.35
N ASP A 277 26.03 40.44 -4.21
CA ASP A 277 26.87 41.61 -3.88
C ASP A 277 28.37 41.41 -4.22
N ASN A 278 28.79 42.22 -5.20
CA ASN A 278 30.04 42.94 -5.41
C ASN A 278 31.41 42.54 -4.80
N ASP A 279 32.39 42.66 -5.71
CA ASP A 279 33.74 43.22 -5.55
C ASP A 279 34.78 42.46 -4.72
N HIS A 280 35.78 41.87 -5.42
CA HIS A 280 37.12 42.47 -5.43
C HIS A 280 38.07 41.83 -6.46
N HIS A 281 38.80 42.72 -7.13
CA HIS A 281 40.01 42.54 -7.92
C HIS A 281 41.03 41.56 -7.31
N ASP A 282 41.73 40.78 -8.13
CA ASP A 282 43.07 41.16 -8.59
C ASP A 282 43.64 40.15 -9.61
N ASP A 283 44.41 40.71 -10.53
CA ASP A 283 45.21 40.06 -11.56
C ASP A 283 46.17 39.01 -10.97
N ASP A 284 46.39 37.90 -11.68
CA ASP A 284 47.76 37.56 -12.10
C ASP A 284 47.81 36.40 -13.11
N HIS A 285 48.58 36.68 -14.16
CA HIS A 285 49.09 35.78 -15.17
C HIS A 285 49.79 34.55 -14.58
N HIS A 286 49.63 33.38 -15.21
CA HIS A 286 50.80 32.61 -15.67
C HIS A 286 50.43 31.48 -16.66
N ASP A 287 50.93 31.61 -17.88
CA ASP A 287 51.29 30.53 -18.81
C ASP A 287 52.13 29.46 -18.09
N ASP A 288 51.83 28.17 -18.30
CA ASP A 288 52.76 27.30 -19.05
C ASP A 288 52.22 25.87 -19.28
N LYS A 289 52.11 25.53 -20.57
CA LYS A 289 52.56 24.28 -21.21
C LYS A 289 53.17 23.20 -20.29
N LYS A 290 52.69 21.95 -20.41
CA LYS A 290 53.31 20.82 -21.19
C LYS A 290 52.88 19.43 -20.69
N LYS A 291 52.43 18.63 -21.68
CA LYS A 291 52.92 17.28 -22.06
C LYS A 291 52.93 16.12 -21.06
N HIS A 292 52.32 15.03 -21.55
CA HIS A 292 52.68 13.60 -21.43
C HIS A 292 52.73 13.01 -20.01
N HIS A 293 51.86 12.05 -19.72
CA HIS A 293 52.06 10.65 -20.09
C HIS A 293 50.76 9.86 -19.99
#